data_AF-A0A072Q0X6-F1
#
_entry.id   AF-A0A072Q0X6-F1
#
_cell.length_a   1.000
_cell.length_b   1.000
_cell.length_c   1.000
_cell.angle_alpha   90.00
_cell.angle_beta   90.00
_cell.angle_gamma   90.00
#
_symmetry.space_group_name_H-M   'P 1'
#
loop_
_entity.id
_entity.type
_entity.pdbx_description
1 polymer ?
#
loop_
_entity_poly.entity_id
_entity_poly.type
_entity_poly.pdbx_seq_one_letter_code
_entity_poly.pdbx_strand_id
1 'polypeptide(L)' 'MAITRLMHSLEDESEGLRITLDIDGHWYDGKSWEIGQVILKDWWWALDLEIVSNSNRLRNLRGGSQIAAFDN' A
#
# COMPACT_ATOMS: atom_id res chain seq x y z
N MET A 1 -0.39 -21.50 2.32
CA MET A 1 -1.82 -21.30 1.98
C MET A 1 -2.04 -19.84 1.61
N ALA A 2 -3.04 -19.51 0.77
CA ALA A 2 -3.25 -18.15 0.28
C ALA A 2 -3.43 -17.10 1.39
N ILE A 3 -4.20 -17.42 2.43
CA ILE A 3 -4.43 -16.52 3.58
C ILE A 3 -3.13 -16.26 4.35
N THR A 4 -2.32 -17.29 4.60
CA THR A 4 -1.02 -17.14 5.27
C THR A 4 -0.08 -16.22 4.46
N ARG A 5 -0.06 -16.38 3.13
CA ARG A 5 0.73 -15.51 2.25
C ARG A 5 0.23 -14.06 2.30
N LEU A 6 -1.08 -13.86 2.31
CA LEU A 6 -1.67 -12.52 2.42
C LEU A 6 -1.25 -11.86 3.74
N MET A 7 -1.35 -12.56 4.87
CA MET A 7 -0.93 -12.03 6.17
C MET A 7 0.55 -11.62 6.16
N HIS A 8 1.42 -12.47 5.62
CA HIS A 8 2.84 -12.12 5.48
C HIS A 8 3.08 -10.92 4.56
N SER A 9 2.35 -10.80 3.45
CA SER A 9 2.44 -9.63 2.57
C SER A 9 2.00 -8.34 3.28
N LEU A 10 1.00 -8.42 4.17
CA LEU A 10 0.52 -7.26 4.93
C LEU A 10 1.48 -6.85 6.05
N GLU A 11 2.14 -7.83 6.69
CA GLU A 11 3.08 -7.63 7.80
C GLU A 11 4.49 -7.19 7.37
N ASP A 12 4.78 -7.13 6.06
CA ASP A 12 6.08 -6.67 5.57
C ASP A 12 6.32 -5.20 6.00
N GLU A 13 7.29 -4.99 6.91
CA GLU A 13 7.58 -3.69 7.50
C GLU A 13 8.05 -2.65 6.47
N SER A 14 8.56 -3.09 5.33
CA SER A 14 9.07 -2.22 4.27
C SER A 14 8.03 -1.94 3.18
N GLU A 15 7.34 -2.99 2.71
CA GLU A 15 6.56 -2.99 1.48
C GLU A 15 5.17 -3.64 1.65
N GLY A 16 4.70 -3.80 2.89
CA GLY A 16 3.38 -4.32 3.25
C GLY A 16 2.31 -3.24 3.40
N LEU A 17 1.42 -3.38 4.40
CA LEU A 17 0.40 -2.38 4.70
C LEU A 17 0.94 -1.38 5.74
N ARG A 18 0.79 -0.10 5.45
CA ARG A 18 1.14 0.99 6.37
C ARG A 18 -0.07 1.89 6.60
N ILE A 19 -0.36 2.19 7.86
CA ILE A 19 -1.37 3.17 8.25
C ILE A 19 -0.65 4.40 8.76
N THR A 20 -0.99 5.55 8.21
CA THR A 20 -0.43 6.85 8.57
C THR A 20 -1.46 7.71 9.27
N LEU A 21 -1.06 8.81 9.91
CA LEU A 21 -2.01 9.89 10.14
C LEU A 21 -1.94 10.78 8.89
N ASP A 22 -3.02 10.84 8.11
CA ASP A 22 -3.16 11.88 7.08
C ASP A 22 -3.21 13.27 7.74
N ILE A 23 -3.20 14.33 6.92
CA ILE A 23 -3.21 15.74 7.32
C ILE A 23 -4.36 16.06 8.30
N ASP A 24 -5.48 15.32 8.21
CA ASP A 24 -6.65 15.47 9.07
C ASP A 24 -6.59 14.64 10.38
N GLY A 25 -5.52 13.87 10.60
CA GLY A 25 -5.24 13.17 11.86
C GLY A 25 -6.05 11.90 12.11
N HIS A 26 -6.80 11.39 11.13
CA HIS A 26 -7.69 10.24 11.29
C HIS A 26 -7.12 8.97 10.65
N TRP A 27 -6.68 8.02 11.48
CA TRP A 27 -6.11 6.73 11.06
C TRP A 27 -7.12 5.75 10.44
N TYR A 28 -8.43 5.99 10.64
CA TYR A 28 -9.51 5.15 10.12
C TYR A 28 -10.02 5.58 8.74
N ASP A 29 -9.58 6.73 8.21
CA ASP A 29 -9.85 7.08 6.82
C ASP A 29 -9.00 6.19 5.90
N GLY A 30 -9.61 5.58 4.89
CA GLY A 30 -8.87 4.81 3.88
C GLY A 30 -7.79 5.63 3.17
N LYS A 31 -7.91 6.96 3.14
CA LYS A 31 -6.87 7.87 2.63
C LYS A 31 -5.59 7.87 3.45
N SER A 32 -5.66 7.45 4.71
CA SER A 32 -4.51 7.28 5.60
C SER A 32 -3.77 5.96 5.36
N TRP A 33 -4.31 5.07 4.53
CA TRP A 33 -3.78 3.73 4.31
C TRP A 33 -2.95 3.66 3.03
N GLU A 34 -1.84 2.97 3.13
CA GLU A 34 -0.84 2.83 2.07
C GLU A 34 -0.47 1.35 1.93
N ILE A 35 -0.52 0.84 0.71
CA ILE A 35 0.00 -0.50 0.39
C ILE A 35 1.37 -0.38 -0.26
N GLY A 36 2.27 -1.33 0.00
CA GLY A 36 3.57 -1.40 -0.66
C GLY A 36 3.63 -2.34 -1.86
N GLN A 37 4.83 -2.41 -2.44
CA GLN A 37 5.09 -3.11 -3.70
C GLN A 37 4.81 -4.61 -3.60
N VAL A 38 5.00 -5.23 -2.43
CA VAL A 38 4.70 -6.66 -2.21
C VAL A 38 3.20 -6.93 -2.34
N ILE A 39 2.37 -6.05 -1.76
CA ILE A 39 0.91 -6.14 -1.89
C ILE A 39 0.49 -5.95 -3.34
N LEU A 40 1.00 -4.91 -4.02
CA LEU A 40 0.69 -4.67 -5.43
C LEU A 40 1.13 -5.86 -6.31
N LYS A 41 2.28 -6.47 -6.05
CA LYS A 41 2.80 -7.61 -6.81
C LYS A 41 1.91 -8.84 -6.74
N ASP A 42 1.62 -9.26 -5.52
CA ASP A 42 1.00 -10.55 -5.26
C ASP A 42 -0.53 -10.49 -5.37
N TRP A 43 -1.11 -9.29 -5.24
CA TRP A 43 -2.55 -9.10 -5.06
C TRP A 43 -3.14 -8.00 -5.97
N TRP A 44 -2.47 -7.62 -7.06
CA TRP A 44 -2.91 -6.56 -8.00
C TRP A 44 -4.38 -6.66 -8.41
N TRP A 45 -4.90 -7.88 -8.60
CA TRP A 45 -6.26 -8.15 -9.07
C TRP A 45 -7.35 -7.77 -8.04
N ALA A 46 -6.97 -7.58 -6.78
CA ALA A 46 -7.87 -7.18 -5.69
C ALA A 46 -7.81 -5.68 -5.39
N LEU A 47 -7.06 -4.90 -6.18
CA LEU A 47 -6.78 -3.49 -5.91
C LEU A 47 -7.35 -2.58 -7.00
N ASP A 48 -7.99 -1.50 -6.57
CA ASP A 48 -8.44 -0.43 -7.46
C ASP A 48 -7.32 0.59 -7.72
N LEU A 49 -7.41 1.28 -8.86
CA LEU A 49 -6.45 2.33 -9.25
C LEU A 49 -6.37 3.47 -8.21
N GLU A 50 -7.48 3.75 -7.52
CA GLU A 50 -7.51 4.78 -6.47
C GLU A 50 -6.62 4.40 -5.28
N ILE A 51 -6.56 3.11 -4.90
CA ILE A 51 -5.72 2.61 -3.82
C ILE A 51 -4.24 2.79 -4.16
N VAL A 52 -3.85 2.49 -5.41
CA VAL A 52 -2.48 2.68 -5.91
C VAL A 52 -2.12 4.16 -5.94
N SER A 53 -3.03 5.01 -6.42
CA SER A 53 -2.84 6.46 -6.47
C SER A 53 -2.67 7.07 -5.08
N ASN A 54 -3.52 6.70 -4.12
CA ASN A 54 -3.40 7.16 -2.73
C ASN A 54 -2.10 6.69 -2.08
N SER A 55 -1.70 5.43 -2.32
CA SER A 55 -0.45 4.89 -1.79
C SER A 55 0.77 5.65 -2.35
N ASN A 56 0.75 5.99 -3.64
CA ASN A 56 1.77 6.81 -4.26
C ASN A 56 1.81 8.25 -3.72
N ARG A 57 0.64 8.84 -3.43
CA ARG A 57 0.54 10.14 -2.74
C ARG A 57 1.23 10.09 -1.37
N LEU A 58 0.90 9.10 -0.54
CA LEU A 58 1.48 8.93 0.79
C LEU A 58 2.99 8.61 0.75
N ARG A 59 3.44 7.86 -0.26
CA ARG A 59 4.87 7.64 -0.56
C ARG A 59 5.60 8.93 -0.86
N ASN A 60 5.05 9.74 -1.76
CA ASN A 60 5.66 11.02 -2.12
C ASN A 60 5.80 11.95 -0.90
N LEU A 61 4.76 12.02 -0.04
CA LEU A 61 4.79 12.87 1.16
C LEU A 61 5.92 12.55 2.15
N ARG A 62 6.43 11.31 2.17
CA ARG A 62 7.57 10.92 3.01
C ARG A 62 8.89 10.76 2.26
N GLY A 63 8.94 11.09 0.97
CA GLY A 63 10.13 10.87 0.11
C GLY A 63 10.38 9.41 -0.28
N GLY A 64 9.35 8.56 -0.28
CA GLY A 64 9.42 7.17 -0.74
C GLY A 64 9.26 7.03 -2.26
N SER A 65 9.79 5.95 -2.82
CA SER A 65 9.62 5.59 -4.24
C SER A 65 8.18 5.20 -4.55
N GLN A 66 7.72 5.49 -5.78
CA GLN A 66 6.40 5.05 -6.24
C GLN A 66 6.32 3.53 -6.33
N ILE A 67 5.15 2.98 -6.02
CA ILE A 67 4.81 1.60 -6.39
C ILE A 67 4.49 1.58 -7.89
N ALA A 68 5.22 0.77 -8.64
CA ALA A 68 5.06 0.63 -10.07
C ALA A 68 4.38 -0.71 -10.36
N ALA A 69 3.31 -0.69 -11.15
CA ALA A 69 2.87 -1.90 -11.84
C ALA A 69 4.01 -2.32 -12.79
N PHE A 70 4.34 -3.60 -12.78
CA PHE A 70 5.50 -4.18 -13.47
C PHE A 70 5.75 -3.57 -14.85
N ASP A 71 7.01 -3.18 -15.11
CA ASP A 71 7.50 -3.21 -16.49
C ASP A 71 7.41 -4.66 -16.96
N ASN A 72 6.66 -4.84 -18.05
CA ASN A 72 6.29 -6.12 -18.65
C ASN A 72 7.50 -6.88 -19.22
#